data_AF-A0A2V9U5S6-F1
#
_entry.id   AF-A0A2V9U5S6-F1
#
_cell.length_a   1.000
_cell.length_b   1.000
_cell.length_c   1.000
_cell.angle_alpha   90.00
_cell.angle_beta   90.00
_cell.angle_gamma   90.00
#
_symmetry.space_group_name_H-M   'P 1'
#
loop_
_entity.id
_entity.type
_entity.pdbx_description
1 polymer ?
#
loop_
_entity_poly.entity_id
_entity_poly.type
_entity_poly.pdbx_seq_one_letter_code
_entity_poly.pdbx_strand_id
1 'polypeptide(L)'
;MSHVNEKTRSAVTRLAAVVMVAVALLLTGTAQAAVPGITASAGGSSTFNLVANQGYISQPDGAQIYSWGYGCASSSATFVPYATAAFCPTMQVPGPTM
;
A
#
# COMPACT_ATOMS: atom_id res chain seq x y z
N MET A 1 40.52 4.53 34.17
CA MET A 1 39.40 5.32 33.63
C MET A 1 38.69 4.51 32.55
N SER A 2 37.77 3.61 32.91
CA SER A 2 36.93 2.89 31.93
C SER A 2 35.78 2.11 32.58
N HIS A 3 35.34 2.52 33.77
CA HIS A 3 34.07 2.07 34.34
C HIS A 3 32.96 3.00 33.84
N VAL A 4 32.81 3.12 32.50
CA VAL A 4 31.49 3.49 31.98
C VAL A 4 30.60 2.31 32.37
N ASN A 5 29.94 2.50 33.51
CA ASN A 5 29.15 1.56 34.29
C ASN A 5 28.37 0.60 33.36
N GLU A 6 28.67 -0.70 33.39
CA GLU A 6 28.01 -1.71 32.54
C GLU A 6 26.48 -1.63 32.62
N LYS A 7 25.96 -1.24 33.79
CA LYS A 7 24.54 -0.91 33.99
C LYS A 7 24.05 0.23 33.09
N THR A 8 24.82 1.32 32.98
CA THR A 8 24.50 2.45 32.09
C THR A 8 24.55 2.02 30.63
N ARG A 9 25.52 1.19 30.23
CA ARG A 9 25.62 0.68 28.86
C ARG A 9 24.42 -0.22 28.50
N SER A 10 24.02 -1.11 29.41
CA SER A 10 22.85 -1.99 29.24
C SER A 10 21.53 -1.20 29.20
N ALA A 11 21.38 -0.17 30.04
CA ALA A 11 20.24 0.73 30.02
C ALA A 11 20.13 1.51 28.69
N VAL A 12 21.26 2.01 28.17
CA VAL A 12 21.31 2.72 26.88
C VAL A 12 20.96 1.79 25.72
N THR A 13 21.44 0.54 25.70
CA THR A 13 21.08 -0.43 24.66
C THR A 13 19.59 -0.76 24.66
N ARG A 14 18.99 -0.94 25.85
CA ARG A 14 17.55 -1.20 25.97
C ARG A 14 16.72 0.00 25.53
N LEU A 15 17.13 1.21 25.91
CA LEU A 15 16.46 2.44 25.49
C LEU A 15 16.54 2.63 23.98
N ALA A 16 17.71 2.38 23.38
CA ALA A 16 17.90 2.44 21.93
C ALA A 16 17.00 1.42 21.21
N ALA A 17 16.88 0.19 21.72
CA ALA A 17 15.99 -0.81 21.13
C ALA A 17 14.52 -0.39 21.18
N VAL A 18 14.04 0.17 22.30
CA VAL A 18 12.65 0.68 22.43
C VAL A 18 12.40 1.83 21.46
N VAL A 19 13.34 2.77 21.35
CA VAL A 19 13.23 3.90 20.41
C VAL A 19 13.16 3.41 18.97
N MET A 20 14.00 2.43 18.59
CA MET A 20 13.99 1.86 17.23
C MET A 20 12.67 1.17 16.89
N VAL A 21 12.08 0.43 17.85
CA VAL A 21 10.75 -0.18 17.67
C VAL A 21 9.67 0.88 17.53
N ALA A 22 9.70 1.93 18.37
CA ALA A 22 8.75 3.03 18.25
C ALA A 22 8.85 3.72 16.89
N VAL A 23 10.06 4.04 16.43
CA VAL A 23 10.29 4.62 15.10
C VAL A 23 9.74 3.70 14.01
N ALA A 24 10.00 2.39 14.07
CA ALA A 24 9.47 1.44 13.08
C ALA A 24 7.93 1.42 13.03
N LEU A 25 7.25 1.55 14.18
CA LEU A 25 5.79 1.64 14.25
C LEU A 25 5.24 2.95 13.66
N LEU A 26 5.99 4.06 13.71
CA LEU A 26 5.62 5.31 13.08
C LEU A 26 5.77 5.29 11.54
N LEU A 27 6.49 4.32 10.98
CA LEU A 27 6.71 4.19 9.53
C LEU A 27 5.67 3.30 8.83
N THR A 28 4.61 2.84 9.52
CA THR A 28 3.54 2.09 8.85
C THR A 28 2.76 3.01 7.91
N GLY A 29 2.95 2.84 6.59
CA GLY A 29 2.22 3.60 5.59
C GLY A 29 0.71 3.38 5.67
N THR A 30 -0.07 4.40 5.31
CA THR A 30 -1.53 4.25 5.22
C THR A 30 -1.87 3.36 4.02
N ALA A 31 -2.32 2.13 4.28
CA ALA A 31 -2.92 1.29 3.26
C ALA A 31 -4.31 1.87 2.93
N GLN A 32 -4.39 2.68 1.88
CA GLN A 32 -5.66 3.20 1.38
C GLN A 32 -6.43 2.06 0.71
N ALA A 33 -7.45 1.54 1.40
CA ALA A 33 -8.38 0.55 0.83
C ALA A 33 -9.52 1.20 0.03
N ALA A 34 -9.56 2.54 -0.03
CA ALA A 34 -10.49 3.24 -0.90
C ALA A 34 -10.03 3.05 -2.34
N VAL A 35 -10.68 2.11 -3.05
CA VAL A 35 -10.59 2.01 -4.51
C VAL A 35 -11.49 3.12 -5.05
N PRO A 36 -10.94 4.24 -5.55
CA PRO A 36 -11.78 5.26 -6.16
C PRO A 36 -12.45 4.62 -7.37
N GLY A 37 -13.75 4.85 -7.55
CA GLY A 37 -14.47 4.33 -8.72
C GLY A 37 -13.87 4.93 -9.98
N ILE A 38 -13.79 4.14 -11.04
CA ILE A 38 -13.41 4.66 -12.35
C ILE A 38 -14.71 5.13 -13.00
N THR A 39 -14.74 6.37 -13.51
CA THR A 39 -15.81 6.80 -14.42
C THR A 39 -15.33 6.85 -15.84
N ALA A 40 -16.26 6.67 -16.76
CA ALA A 40 -16.01 6.90 -18.16
C ALA A 40 -15.55 8.33 -18.43
N SER A 41 -14.74 8.48 -19.49
CA SER A 41 -14.29 9.79 -19.96
C SER A 41 -15.48 10.73 -20.20
N ALA A 42 -15.31 12.02 -19.89
CA ALA A 42 -16.34 13.04 -20.02
C ALA A 42 -16.91 13.07 -21.46
N GLY A 43 -18.08 12.49 -21.69
CA GLY A 43 -18.64 12.43 -23.05
C GLY A 43 -19.76 11.41 -23.34
N GLY A 44 -20.47 10.89 -22.33
CA GLY A 44 -21.73 10.16 -22.55
C GLY A 44 -21.64 8.73 -23.10
N SER A 45 -20.44 8.18 -23.31
CA SER A 45 -20.25 6.76 -23.66
C SER A 45 -19.33 6.08 -22.64
N SER A 46 -19.88 5.18 -21.84
CA SER A 46 -19.17 4.57 -20.71
C SER A 46 -18.41 3.29 -21.07
N THR A 47 -17.29 3.45 -21.77
CA THR A 47 -16.36 2.33 -22.01
C THR A 47 -15.29 2.29 -20.93
N PHE A 48 -15.22 1.17 -20.22
CA PHE A 48 -14.18 0.88 -19.23
C PHE A 48 -13.27 -0.20 -19.80
N ASN A 49 -11.99 0.13 -20.00
CA ASN A 49 -11.01 -0.82 -20.48
C ASN A 49 -10.16 -1.32 -19.31
N LEU A 50 -10.35 -2.59 -18.95
CA LEU A 50 -9.61 -3.27 -17.90
C LEU A 50 -8.71 -4.34 -18.51
N VAL A 51 -7.52 -4.50 -17.94
CA VAL A 51 -6.56 -5.53 -18.36
C VAL A 51 -6.44 -6.55 -17.25
N ALA A 52 -6.64 -7.82 -17.60
CA ALA A 52 -6.34 -8.92 -16.70
C ALA A 52 -4.83 -9.07 -16.57
N ASN A 53 -4.34 -9.12 -15.34
CA ASN A 53 -2.92 -9.27 -15.05
C ASN A 53 -2.71 -10.15 -13.81
N GLN A 54 -1.54 -10.79 -13.73
CA GLN A 54 -1.12 -11.62 -12.62
C GLN A 54 -0.39 -10.80 -11.55
N GLY A 55 -0.38 -11.30 -10.32
CA GLY A 55 0.30 -10.67 -9.19
C GLY A 55 0.33 -11.58 -7.96
N TYR A 56 0.99 -11.13 -6.89
CA TYR A 56 1.01 -11.82 -5.61
C TYR A 56 0.36 -10.95 -4.53
N ILE A 57 -0.51 -11.56 -3.71
CA ILE A 57 -1.16 -10.91 -2.58
C ILE A 57 -0.54 -11.44 -1.29
N SER A 58 -0.10 -10.53 -0.44
CA SER A 58 0.44 -10.88 0.88
C SER A 58 -0.70 -11.15 1.87
N GLN A 59 -0.60 -12.27 2.56
CA GLN A 59 -1.48 -12.63 3.66
C GLN A 59 -0.90 -12.16 5.00
N PRO A 60 -1.76 -11.96 6.04
CA PRO A 60 -1.30 -11.52 7.37
C PRO A 60 -0.38 -12.52 8.08
N ASP A 61 -0.36 -13.78 7.64
CA ASP A 61 0.55 -14.84 8.11
C ASP A 61 1.93 -14.81 7.41
N GLY A 62 2.15 -13.88 6.48
CA GLY A 62 3.38 -13.75 5.70
C GLY A 62 3.44 -14.58 4.42
N ALA A 63 2.41 -15.37 4.12
CA ALA A 63 2.34 -16.10 2.86
C ALA A 63 2.05 -15.15 1.67
N GLN A 64 2.53 -15.52 0.48
CA GLN A 64 2.19 -14.84 -0.77
C GLN A 64 1.31 -15.75 -1.64
N ILE A 65 0.15 -15.25 -2.05
CA ILE A 65 -0.79 -15.98 -2.91
C ILE A 65 -0.66 -15.45 -4.34
N TYR A 66 -0.29 -16.33 -5.28
CA TYR A 66 -0.37 -16.04 -6.71
C TYR A 66 -1.84 -15.86 -7.11
N SER A 67 -2.16 -14.72 -7.72
CA SER A 67 -3.52 -14.30 -8.01
C SER A 67 -3.59 -13.63 -9.38
N TRP A 68 -4.81 -13.59 -9.93
CA TRP A 68 -5.15 -12.82 -11.12
C TRP A 68 -6.17 -11.75 -10.74
N GLY A 69 -6.01 -10.56 -11.28
CA GLY A 69 -6.89 -9.42 -11.03
C GLY A 69 -7.02 -8.55 -12.26
N TYR A 70 -7.91 -7.56 -12.19
CA TYR A 70 -8.11 -6.58 -13.25
C TYR A 70 -7.49 -5.24 -12.83
N GLY A 71 -6.63 -4.68 -13.67
CA GLY A 71 -6.09 -3.33 -13.53
C GLY A 71 -6.62 -2.41 -14.64
N CYS A 72 -6.28 -1.12 -14.59
CA CYS A 72 -6.61 -0.23 -15.69
C CYS A 72 -5.77 -0.53 -16.93
N ALA A 73 -6.37 -0.43 -18.11
CA ALA A 73 -5.63 -0.49 -19.37
C ALA A 73 -4.70 0.71 -19.60
N SER A 74 -5.01 1.86 -19.01
CA SER A 74 -4.17 3.06 -19.04
C SER A 74 -4.13 3.76 -17.68
N SER A 75 -3.06 4.52 -17.44
CA SER A 75 -2.94 5.39 -16.26
C SER A 75 -3.82 6.64 -16.33
N SER A 76 -4.63 6.79 -17.38
CA SER A 76 -5.48 7.96 -17.66
C SER A 76 -6.94 7.77 -17.24
N ALA A 77 -7.21 6.83 -16.32
CA ALA A 77 -8.54 6.63 -15.77
C ALA A 77 -8.99 7.87 -14.97
N THR A 78 -10.25 8.29 -15.15
CA THR A 78 -10.85 9.35 -14.32
C THR A 78 -11.43 8.70 -13.07
N PHE A 79 -10.93 9.11 -11.92
CA PHE A 79 -11.31 8.56 -10.62
C PHE A 79 -12.32 9.46 -9.90
N VAL A 80 -13.35 8.84 -9.33
CA VAL A 80 -14.48 9.50 -8.67
C VAL A 80 -14.78 8.80 -7.35
N PRO A 81 -15.10 9.53 -6.25
CA PRO A 81 -15.30 10.98 -6.16
C PRO A 81 -14.01 11.81 -6.02
N TYR A 82 -12.85 11.17 -5.87
CA TYR A 82 -11.60 11.87 -5.56
C TYR A 82 -10.55 11.68 -6.68
N ALA A 83 -10.09 12.80 -7.24
CA ALA A 83 -9.13 12.83 -8.34
C ALA A 83 -7.66 13.00 -7.89
N THR A 84 -7.39 13.21 -6.60
CA THR A 84 -6.03 13.53 -6.14
C THR A 84 -5.25 12.25 -5.82
N ALA A 85 -4.15 12.02 -6.57
CA ALA A 85 -3.20 10.91 -6.39
C ALA A 85 -3.77 9.49 -6.60
N ALA A 86 -4.87 9.36 -7.32
CA ALA A 86 -5.41 8.05 -7.67
C ALA A 86 -4.46 7.34 -8.65
N PHE A 87 -3.83 6.26 -8.17
CA PHE A 87 -2.96 5.40 -8.95
C PHE A 87 -3.77 4.19 -9.40
N CYS A 88 -3.76 3.90 -10.70
CA CYS A 88 -4.30 2.62 -11.16
C CYS A 88 -3.20 1.57 -11.20
N PRO A 89 -3.21 0.58 -10.29
CA PRO A 89 -2.27 -0.52 -10.37
C PRO A 89 -2.54 -1.37 -11.61
N THR A 90 -1.48 -2.03 -12.08
CA THR A 90 -1.54 -3.00 -13.18
C THR A 90 -2.37 -4.25 -12.81
N MET A 91 -2.55 -4.52 -11.52
CA MET A 91 -3.35 -5.62 -10.95
C MET A 91 -3.89 -5.22 -9.58
N GLN A 92 -5.19 -5.38 -9.34
CA GLN A 92 -5.80 -5.23 -8.01
C GLN A 92 -6.86 -6.31 -7.74
N VAL A 93 -7.00 -6.64 -6.46
CA VAL A 93 -8.02 -7.55 -5.93
C VAL A 93 -8.56 -6.95 -4.62
N PRO A 94 -9.88 -6.69 -4.50
CA PRO A 94 -10.90 -6.79 -5.55
C PRO A 94 -10.63 -5.82 -6.73
N GLY A 95 -11.22 -6.11 -7.89
CA GLY A 95 -11.07 -5.28 -9.09
C GLY A 95 -11.65 -3.86 -8.91
N PRO A 96 -11.33 -2.92 -9.82
CA PRO A 96 -11.86 -1.56 -9.77
C PRO A 96 -13.38 -1.54 -9.89
N THR A 97 -14.02 -0.64 -9.13
CA THR A 97 -15.47 -0.41 -9.16
C THR A 97 -15.83 0.66 -10.21
N MET A 98 -17.05 0.56 -10.75
CA MET A 98 -17.66 1.54 -11.67
C MET A 98 -18.58 2.51 -10.92
#